data_AF-A0A836ESL7-F1
#
_entry.id   AF-A0A836ESL7-F1
#
_cell.length_a   1.000
_cell.length_b   1.000
_cell.length_c   1.000
_cell.angle_alpha   90.00
_cell.angle_beta   90.00
_cell.angle_gamma   90.00
#
_symmetry.space_group_name_H-M   'P 1'
#
loop_
_entity.id
_entity.type
_entity.pdbx_description
1 polymer ?
#
loop_
_entity_poly.entity_id
_entity_poly.type
_entity_poly.pdbx_seq_one_letter_code
_entity_poly.pdbx_strand_id
1 'polypeptide(L)'
;MNVLYDKDHYKLALGQINTARHLIDKVAKDYVRLLKFGDSLYRCKLLKKAALGRMATIMKKQAANLTYLEQVRQHLARLPSIDPYTRTIIICGFPNVGKSSFINKITRADVEVQPYAFTTKSLFVGHTDYKYLRWQVIDTPGILDHPLEERNVIEMQAVTALAHLRAAVLYFCDLSEQCGHTLEEQVKLFESIKPLFMNKPLIIVMNKTDIIRLEELSPEKRAVLKPFENDTNIPVLEMSTITDFGVMEVKLEACERLLAFRVDQKIKTKKVEGLLHRLHIAQPKRIDPNRVPYIPESVLKKRQAAAEKATRKRKLEREIEEEMGDDYVLDLKKNYDIEGDQKYDIIPEIWEGHNIMDYIDSDIFEKLNQLEKEEQLREEAGFYDYKIPELSETMREIEQMAKQIREKKFVMKDEARILKASTKPIMPRTAAAKTRDRSVARLKEQMEDLGVDMEDTENAHFKRMRGRSRSRSEPARKRMRVESASQSRARSVSRPPRDEMGVKNVEMKMKLKNIAHKTQKKKIAKKGLKGEGDRFIGTKMPKHLFSGKRGIGKTSRR
;
A
#
# COMPACT_ATOMS: atom_id res chain seq x y z
N MET A 1 1.84 9.31 44.18
CA MET A 1 0.90 8.16 44.30
C MET A 1 0.66 7.77 45.74
N ASN A 2 1.69 7.37 46.51
CA ASN A 2 1.50 6.94 47.91
C ASN A 2 0.83 8.02 48.77
N VAL A 3 1.39 9.23 48.77
CA VAL A 3 0.89 10.38 49.54
C VAL A 3 -0.54 10.78 49.16
N LEU A 4 -0.90 10.67 47.88
CA LEU A 4 -2.16 11.21 47.35
C LEU A 4 -3.33 10.23 47.43
N TYR A 5 -3.08 8.93 47.25
CA TYR A 5 -4.14 7.96 46.99
C TYR A 5 -4.15 6.77 47.94
N ASP A 6 -3.22 6.73 48.90
CA ASP A 6 -2.91 5.54 49.69
C ASP A 6 -2.56 4.33 48.80
N LYS A 7 -1.29 3.98 48.77
CA LYS A 7 -0.79 2.88 47.95
C LYS A 7 -1.49 1.56 48.25
N ASP A 8 -1.85 1.31 49.50
CA ASP A 8 -2.40 0.02 49.91
C ASP A 8 -3.86 -0.09 49.50
N HIS A 9 -4.67 0.96 49.73
CA HIS A 9 -6.03 1.01 49.23
C HIS A 9 -6.10 0.91 47.69
N TYR A 10 -5.22 1.63 46.99
CA TYR A 10 -5.13 1.58 45.52
C TYR A 10 -4.81 0.17 45.00
N LYS A 11 -3.84 -0.51 45.63
CA LYS A 11 -3.46 -1.88 45.27
C LYS A 11 -4.56 -2.89 45.58
N LEU A 12 -5.23 -2.75 46.73
CA LEU A 12 -6.34 -3.63 47.13
C LEU A 12 -7.50 -3.50 46.14
N ALA A 13 -7.88 -2.28 45.76
CA ALA A 13 -8.94 -2.04 44.78
C ALA A 13 -8.62 -2.71 43.42
N LEU A 14 -7.41 -2.49 42.88
CA LEU A 14 -6.97 -3.15 41.64
C LEU A 14 -6.89 -4.67 41.77
N GLY A 15 -6.43 -5.18 42.91
CA GLY A 15 -6.38 -6.60 43.22
C GLY A 15 -7.76 -7.24 43.21
N GLN A 16 -8.76 -6.59 43.82
CA GLN A 16 -10.15 -7.07 43.84
C GLN A 16 -10.80 -7.04 42.45
N ILE A 17 -10.47 -6.06 41.61
CA ILE A 17 -10.91 -6.07 40.20
C ILE A 17 -10.26 -7.22 39.42
N ASN A 18 -8.97 -7.50 39.63
CA ASN A 18 -8.30 -8.61 38.97
C ASN A 18 -8.86 -9.98 39.40
N THR A 19 -9.19 -10.16 40.69
CA THR A 19 -9.85 -11.40 41.15
C THR A 19 -11.26 -11.53 40.58
N ALA A 20 -12.03 -10.42 40.51
CA ALA A 20 -13.34 -10.41 39.87
C ALA A 20 -13.28 -10.84 38.39
N ARG A 21 -12.28 -10.36 37.64
CA ARG A 21 -12.01 -10.81 36.25
C ARG A 21 -11.83 -12.33 36.18
N HIS A 22 -10.96 -12.90 37.02
CA HIS A 22 -10.71 -14.33 37.04
C HIS A 22 -11.94 -15.16 37.44
N LEU A 23 -12.77 -14.66 38.36
CA LEU A 23 -14.03 -15.31 38.73
C LEU A 23 -15.04 -15.30 37.58
N ILE A 24 -15.16 -14.19 36.85
CA ILE A 24 -16.03 -14.09 35.66
C ILE A 24 -15.59 -15.09 34.58
N ASP A 25 -14.29 -15.19 34.32
CA ASP A 25 -13.75 -16.16 33.35
C ASP A 25 -14.05 -17.61 33.77
N LYS A 26 -13.92 -17.92 35.07
CA LYS A 26 -14.24 -19.25 35.59
C LYS A 26 -15.74 -19.56 35.42
N VAL A 27 -16.61 -18.62 35.79
CA VAL A 27 -18.06 -18.73 35.60
C VAL A 27 -18.40 -18.94 34.13
N ALA A 28 -17.77 -18.18 33.22
CA ALA A 28 -17.96 -18.33 31.78
C ALA A 28 -17.59 -19.74 31.31
N LYS A 29 -16.39 -20.22 31.66
CA LYS A 29 -15.90 -21.55 31.28
C LYS A 29 -16.81 -22.67 31.78
N ASP A 30 -17.22 -22.60 33.05
CA ASP A 30 -18.07 -23.62 33.65
C ASP A 30 -19.47 -23.66 33.01
N TYR A 31 -20.08 -22.51 32.74
CA TYR A 31 -21.38 -22.47 32.07
C TYR A 31 -21.31 -22.86 30.60
N VAL A 32 -20.24 -22.50 29.87
CA VAL A 32 -20.03 -22.98 28.50
C VAL A 32 -19.90 -24.50 28.48
N ARG A 33 -19.21 -25.11 29.46
CA ARG A 33 -19.11 -26.56 29.60
C ARG A 33 -20.49 -27.19 29.86
N LEU A 34 -21.29 -26.61 30.77
CA LEU A 34 -22.65 -27.10 31.08
C LEU A 34 -23.61 -26.95 29.90
N LEU A 35 -23.48 -25.88 29.11
CA LEU A 35 -24.36 -25.61 27.97
C LEU A 35 -24.25 -26.67 26.87
N LYS A 36 -23.10 -27.35 26.75
CA LYS A 36 -22.89 -28.45 25.79
C LYS A 36 -23.85 -29.63 25.99
N PHE A 37 -24.36 -29.82 27.21
CA PHE A 37 -25.30 -30.88 27.56
C PHE A 37 -26.75 -30.39 27.66
N GLY A 38 -27.03 -29.19 27.13
CA GLY A 38 -28.39 -28.66 27.07
C GLY A 38 -29.24 -29.43 26.06
N ASP A 39 -30.31 -30.05 26.55
CA ASP A 39 -31.26 -30.87 25.79
C ASP A 39 -32.42 -30.08 25.16
N SER A 40 -32.70 -28.88 25.68
CA SER A 40 -33.86 -28.07 25.32
C SER A 40 -33.52 -26.58 25.31
N LEU A 41 -34.22 -25.83 24.46
CA LEU A 41 -34.06 -24.36 24.38
C LEU A 41 -34.33 -23.70 25.74
N TYR A 42 -35.31 -24.20 26.48
CA TYR A 42 -35.65 -23.69 27.81
C TYR A 42 -34.49 -23.86 28.80
N ARG A 43 -33.88 -25.05 28.86
CA ARG A 43 -32.73 -25.34 29.73
C ARG A 43 -31.51 -24.48 29.35
N CYS A 44 -31.23 -24.33 28.06
CA CYS A 44 -30.17 -23.45 27.57
C CYS A 44 -30.41 -21.98 27.96
N LYS A 45 -31.66 -21.49 27.86
CA LYS A 45 -32.04 -20.14 28.28
C LYS A 45 -31.83 -19.91 29.78
N LEU A 46 -32.19 -20.88 30.62
CA LEU A 46 -31.97 -20.81 32.07
C LEU A 46 -30.48 -20.77 32.42
N LEU A 47 -29.65 -21.62 31.80
CA LEU A 47 -28.20 -21.62 32.01
C LEU A 47 -27.57 -20.28 31.60
N LYS A 48 -27.98 -19.72 30.45
CA LYS A 48 -27.54 -18.38 30.02
C LYS A 48 -27.92 -17.31 31.05
N LYS A 49 -29.18 -17.29 31.51
CA LYS A 49 -29.66 -16.30 32.49
C LYS A 49 -28.89 -16.41 33.81
N ALA A 50 -28.65 -17.62 34.28
CA ALA A 50 -27.89 -17.88 35.50
C ALA A 50 -26.42 -17.43 35.36
N ALA A 51 -25.78 -17.69 34.21
CA ALA A 51 -24.42 -17.23 33.92
C ALA A 51 -24.28 -15.71 33.97
N LEU A 52 -25.12 -15.00 33.22
CA LEU A 52 -25.12 -13.54 33.22
C LEU A 52 -25.46 -12.96 34.59
N GLY A 53 -26.39 -13.59 35.32
CA GLY A 53 -26.71 -13.24 36.70
C GLY A 53 -25.50 -13.37 37.64
N ARG A 54 -24.78 -14.50 37.61
CA ARG A 54 -23.56 -14.69 38.43
C ARG A 54 -22.47 -13.68 38.09
N MET A 55 -22.25 -13.39 36.81
CA MET A 55 -21.29 -12.37 36.36
C MET A 55 -21.68 -10.98 36.86
N ALA A 56 -22.95 -10.59 36.72
CA ALA A 56 -23.46 -9.32 37.21
C ALA A 56 -23.35 -9.18 38.73
N THR A 57 -23.60 -10.24 39.50
CA THR A 57 -23.44 -10.23 40.97
C THR A 57 -21.97 -10.03 41.37
N ILE A 58 -21.02 -10.65 40.66
CA ILE A 58 -19.59 -10.42 40.90
C ILE A 58 -19.24 -8.95 40.66
N MET A 59 -19.71 -8.35 39.56
CA MET A 59 -19.47 -6.95 39.26
C MET A 59 -20.14 -5.98 40.26
N LYS A 60 -21.38 -6.26 40.69
CA LYS A 60 -22.09 -5.43 41.68
C LYS A 60 -21.35 -5.35 43.02
N LYS A 61 -20.67 -6.42 43.43
CA LYS A 61 -19.84 -6.42 44.66
C LYS A 61 -18.63 -5.48 44.57
N GLN A 62 -18.20 -5.10 43.37
CA GLN A 62 -17.04 -4.23 43.14
C GLN A 62 -17.40 -2.75 42.94
N ALA A 63 -18.65 -2.36 43.17
CA ALA A 63 -19.13 -1.00 42.90
C ALA A 63 -18.30 0.07 43.63
N ALA A 64 -17.98 -0.12 44.91
CA ALA A 64 -17.19 0.84 45.69
C ALA A 64 -15.77 1.04 45.11
N ASN A 65 -15.09 -0.04 44.72
CA ASN A 65 -13.75 0.02 44.13
C ASN A 65 -13.75 0.74 42.79
N LEU A 66 -14.78 0.52 41.94
CA LEU A 66 -14.89 1.20 40.66
C LEU A 66 -15.12 2.70 40.83
N THR A 67 -15.96 3.11 41.79
CA THR A 67 -16.17 4.53 42.12
C THR A 67 -14.86 5.17 42.60
N TYR A 68 -14.14 4.52 43.52
CA TYR A 68 -12.84 4.99 43.99
C TYR A 68 -11.81 5.09 42.84
N LEU A 69 -11.67 4.06 42.02
CA LEU A 69 -10.73 4.07 40.89
C LEU A 69 -11.07 5.14 39.85
N GLU A 70 -12.35 5.44 39.64
CA GLU A 70 -12.78 6.53 38.76
C GLU A 70 -12.41 7.91 39.34
N GLN A 71 -12.60 8.13 40.65
CA GLN A 71 -12.14 9.35 41.32
C GLN A 71 -10.62 9.51 41.21
N VAL A 72 -9.86 8.43 41.45
CA VAL A 72 -8.39 8.44 41.28
C VAL A 72 -8.02 8.76 39.84
N ARG A 73 -8.68 8.15 38.84
CA ARG A 73 -8.42 8.39 37.41
C ARG A 73 -8.65 9.85 37.02
N GLN A 74 -9.77 10.45 37.47
CA GLN A 74 -10.09 11.85 37.20
C GLN A 74 -9.04 12.80 37.79
N HIS A 75 -8.58 12.54 39.03
CA HIS A 75 -7.53 13.34 39.65
C HIS A 75 -6.17 13.13 38.97
N LEU A 76 -5.80 11.88 38.65
CA LEU A 76 -4.52 11.54 38.02
C LEU A 76 -4.38 12.21 36.64
N ALA A 77 -5.48 12.29 35.88
CA ALA A 77 -5.52 12.94 34.57
C ALA A 77 -5.18 14.43 34.62
N ARG A 78 -5.36 15.09 35.78
CA ARG A 78 -5.05 16.52 35.97
C ARG A 78 -3.65 16.77 36.52
N LEU A 79 -2.94 15.73 36.95
CA LEU A 79 -1.59 15.91 37.49
C LEU A 79 -0.62 16.36 36.39
N PRO A 80 0.29 17.32 36.68
CA PRO A 80 1.25 17.76 35.70
C PRO A 80 2.25 16.66 35.38
N SER A 81 2.70 16.60 34.12
CA SER A 81 3.76 15.70 33.69
C SER A 81 5.12 16.25 34.11
N ILE A 82 5.77 15.58 35.07
CA ILE A 82 7.12 15.92 35.54
C ILE A 82 8.07 14.81 35.08
N ASP A 83 9.19 15.18 34.46
CA ASP A 83 10.24 14.23 34.13
C ASP A 83 11.37 14.33 35.18
N PRO A 84 11.53 13.33 36.07
CA PRO A 84 12.51 13.37 37.15
C PRO A 84 13.97 13.38 36.69
N TYR A 85 14.23 13.00 35.42
CA TYR A 85 15.57 12.96 34.86
C TYR A 85 15.91 14.23 34.07
N THR A 86 14.95 15.11 33.80
CA THR A 86 15.22 16.39 33.13
C THR A 86 15.83 17.42 34.07
N ARG A 87 16.17 18.59 33.53
CA ARG A 87 16.73 19.70 34.31
C ARG A 87 15.59 20.42 34.98
N THR A 88 15.60 20.38 36.30
CA THR A 88 14.51 20.89 37.11
C THR A 88 15.05 21.94 38.08
N ILE A 89 14.30 23.00 38.27
CA ILE A 89 14.48 23.99 39.32
C ILE A 89 13.28 23.84 40.25
N ILE A 90 13.51 23.67 41.54
CA ILE A 90 12.46 23.59 42.54
C ILE A 90 12.50 24.86 43.37
N ILE A 91 11.34 25.49 43.52
CA ILE A 91 11.18 26.70 44.34
C ILE A 91 10.57 26.27 45.68
N CYS A 92 11.23 26.59 46.79
CA CYS A 92 10.77 26.29 48.15
C CYS A 92 10.90 27.52 49.06
N GLY A 93 10.19 27.50 50.19
CA GLY A 93 10.12 28.60 51.16
C GLY A 93 8.74 28.72 51.80
N PHE A 94 8.58 29.64 52.74
CA PHE A 94 7.33 29.88 53.46
C PHE A 94 6.17 30.28 52.51
N PRO A 95 4.90 30.09 52.89
CA PRO A 95 3.77 30.70 52.17
C PRO A 95 3.96 32.22 52.00
N ASN A 96 3.38 32.80 50.95
CA ASN A 96 3.38 34.27 50.71
C ASN A 96 4.73 34.98 50.50
N VAL A 97 5.85 34.25 50.42
CA VAL A 97 7.18 34.83 50.11
C VAL A 97 7.36 35.21 48.62
N GLY A 98 6.39 34.91 47.74
CA GLY A 98 6.44 35.28 46.32
C GLY A 98 6.92 34.19 45.33
N LYS A 99 6.92 32.91 45.73
CA LYS A 99 7.30 31.76 44.87
C LYS A 99 6.48 31.69 43.58
N SER A 100 5.16 31.74 43.69
CA SER A 100 4.24 31.66 42.55
C SER A 100 4.30 32.91 41.65
N SER A 101 4.66 34.07 42.21
CA SER A 101 4.91 35.27 41.40
C SER A 101 6.18 35.12 40.55
N PHE A 102 7.23 34.50 41.11
CA PHE A 102 8.48 34.25 40.39
C PHE A 102 8.31 33.28 39.21
N ILE A 103 7.54 32.20 39.38
CA ILE A 103 7.27 31.26 38.27
C ILE A 103 6.51 31.92 37.13
N ASN A 104 5.54 32.80 37.42
CA ASN A 104 4.79 33.54 36.39
C ASN A 104 5.67 34.54 35.63
N LYS A 105 6.73 35.07 36.26
CA LYS A 105 7.69 35.98 35.60
C LYS A 105 8.69 35.25 34.71
N ILE A 106 9.12 34.06 35.11
CA ILE A 106 10.17 33.29 34.38
C ILE A 106 9.61 32.34 33.32
N THR A 107 8.36 31.90 33.51
CA THR A 107 7.70 30.92 32.66
C THR A 107 6.39 31.47 32.12
N ARG A 108 5.80 30.80 31.13
CA ARG A 108 4.45 31.10 30.65
C ARG A 108 3.35 30.42 31.49
N ALA A 109 3.69 29.88 32.66
CA ALA A 109 2.69 29.31 33.55
C ALA A 109 1.83 30.43 34.14
N ASP A 110 0.56 30.15 34.34
CA ASP A 110 -0.39 31.05 34.99
C ASP A 110 -0.81 30.43 36.31
N VAL A 111 -0.02 30.69 37.36
CA VAL A 111 -0.29 30.23 38.73
C VAL A 111 -1.02 31.34 39.48
N GLU A 112 -2.13 31.01 40.14
CA GLU A 112 -2.89 31.96 40.94
C GLU A 112 -2.06 32.50 42.12
N VAL A 113 -1.96 33.83 42.20
CA VAL A 113 -1.29 34.53 43.31
C VAL A 113 -2.34 35.27 44.12
N GLN A 114 -2.45 34.93 45.40
CA GLN A 114 -3.33 35.61 46.36
C GLN A 114 -2.57 35.84 47.68
N PRO A 115 -2.97 36.83 48.50
CA PRO A 115 -2.23 37.22 49.70
C PRO A 115 -2.42 36.26 50.89
N TYR A 116 -3.32 35.28 50.81
CA TYR A 116 -3.53 34.29 51.87
C TYR A 116 -2.70 33.03 51.63
N ALA A 117 -2.31 32.33 52.71
CA ALA A 117 -1.52 31.11 52.61
C ALA A 117 -2.27 29.97 51.90
N PHE A 118 -1.50 28.99 51.39
CA PHE A 118 -2.02 27.78 50.72
C PHE A 118 -2.80 28.01 49.41
N THR A 119 -2.46 29.06 48.67
CA THR A 119 -2.92 29.27 47.29
C THR A 119 -2.59 28.09 46.40
N THR A 120 -1.35 27.61 46.46
CA THR A 120 -0.89 26.42 45.72
C THR A 120 -1.09 25.15 46.54
N LYS A 121 -2.15 24.39 46.23
CA LYS A 121 -2.46 23.09 46.88
C LYS A 121 -1.79 21.89 46.21
N SER A 122 -1.24 22.08 45.02
CA SER A 122 -0.55 21.06 44.23
C SER A 122 0.75 21.62 43.67
N LEU A 123 1.67 20.73 43.31
CA LEU A 123 2.87 21.10 42.56
C LEU A 123 2.47 21.67 41.19
N PHE A 124 2.95 22.87 40.86
CA PHE A 124 2.79 23.45 39.53
C PHE A 124 4.11 23.35 38.75
N VAL A 125 4.01 23.18 37.44
CA VAL A 125 5.17 23.04 36.56
C VAL A 125 5.11 24.10 35.48
N GLY A 126 6.10 24.97 35.46
CA GLY A 126 6.38 25.90 34.39
C GLY A 126 7.55 25.41 33.53
N HIS A 127 7.57 25.84 32.27
CA HIS A 127 8.70 25.56 31.37
C HIS A 127 9.40 26.86 31.01
N THR A 128 10.72 26.83 30.98
CA THR A 128 11.55 27.95 30.52
C THR A 128 12.71 27.41 29.69
N ASP A 129 13.20 28.22 28.77
CA ASP A 129 14.36 27.88 27.94
C ASP A 129 15.59 28.67 28.41
N TYR A 130 16.73 27.99 28.42
CA TYR A 130 18.02 28.57 28.73
C TYR A 130 19.16 27.78 28.06
N LYS A 131 20.10 28.48 27.41
CA LYS A 131 21.19 27.89 26.60
C LYS A 131 20.69 26.81 25.61
N TYR A 132 19.57 27.07 24.92
CA TYR A 132 18.92 26.13 23.99
C TYR A 132 18.48 24.80 24.62
N LEU A 133 18.38 24.75 25.94
CA LEU A 133 17.89 23.60 26.69
C LEU A 133 16.56 23.96 27.34
N ARG A 134 15.65 22.98 27.38
CA ARG A 134 14.38 23.11 28.08
C ARG A 134 14.53 22.76 29.55
N TRP A 135 13.98 23.61 30.41
CA TRP A 135 13.99 23.47 31.86
C TRP A 135 12.57 23.34 32.40
N GLN A 136 12.44 22.58 33.48
CA GLN A 136 11.22 22.48 34.27
C GLN A 136 11.40 23.30 35.54
N VAL A 137 10.51 24.25 35.79
CA VAL A 137 10.46 25.02 37.04
C VAL A 137 9.26 24.50 37.81
N ILE A 138 9.48 23.98 39.00
CA ILE A 138 8.45 23.40 39.84
C ILE A 138 8.21 24.33 41.01
N ASP A 139 6.99 24.83 41.11
CA ASP A 139 6.52 25.55 42.28
C ASP A 139 6.01 24.55 43.31
N THR A 140 6.48 24.68 44.55
CA THR A 140 6.05 23.84 45.65
C THR A 140 5.10 24.60 46.57
N PRO A 141 4.05 23.94 47.09
CA PRO A 141 3.30 24.48 48.22
C PRO A 141 4.25 24.94 49.33
N GLY A 142 3.88 26.03 50.02
CA GLY A 142 4.66 26.53 51.15
C GLY A 142 4.90 25.43 52.17
N ILE A 143 6.16 25.23 52.56
CA ILE A 143 6.55 24.24 53.56
C ILE A 143 6.56 24.95 54.91
N LEU A 144 5.88 24.36 55.90
CA LEU A 144 5.91 24.81 57.30
C LEU A 144 6.85 23.92 58.13
N ASP A 145 7.33 24.46 59.26
CA ASP A 145 8.25 23.79 60.17
C ASP A 145 7.52 22.81 61.11
N HIS A 146 6.82 21.85 60.52
CA HIS A 146 6.25 20.72 61.25
C HIS A 146 7.15 19.48 61.11
N PRO A 147 7.24 18.62 62.16
CA PRO A 147 7.87 17.31 62.06
C PRO A 147 7.29 16.52 60.89
N LEU A 148 8.12 15.73 60.20
CA LEU A 148 7.72 15.01 58.98
C LEU A 148 6.47 14.13 59.16
N GLU A 149 6.24 13.62 60.37
CA GLU A 149 5.11 12.75 60.73
C GLU A 149 3.78 13.51 60.84
N GLU A 150 3.82 14.80 61.13
CA GLU A 150 2.64 15.67 61.32
C GLU A 150 2.32 16.49 60.06
N ARG A 151 3.09 16.33 58.99
CA ARG A 151 2.91 17.10 57.76
C ARG A 151 1.66 16.69 57.00
N ASN A 152 0.99 17.70 56.46
CA ASN A 152 -0.19 17.50 55.63
C ASN A 152 0.15 16.80 54.31
N VAL A 153 -0.87 16.21 53.65
CA VAL A 153 -0.74 15.58 52.33
C VAL A 153 -0.09 16.53 51.30
N ILE A 154 -0.44 17.82 51.36
CA ILE A 154 0.08 18.88 50.47
C ILE A 154 1.58 19.11 50.71
N GLU A 155 1.99 19.23 51.97
CA GLU A 155 3.39 19.44 52.35
C GLU A 155 4.24 18.21 52.03
N MET A 156 3.68 17.00 52.21
CA MET A 156 4.38 15.78 51.83
C MET A 156 4.60 15.69 50.32
N GLN A 157 3.77 16.31 49.47
CA GLN A 157 4.08 16.40 48.03
C GLN A 157 5.33 17.25 47.78
N ALA A 158 5.47 18.39 48.46
CA ALA A 158 6.64 19.24 48.37
C ALA A 158 7.90 18.49 48.83
N VAL A 159 7.83 17.78 49.96
CA VAL A 159 8.94 16.94 50.46
C VAL A 159 9.27 15.82 49.48
N THR A 160 8.27 15.16 48.91
CA THR A 160 8.46 14.09 47.91
C THR A 160 9.19 14.61 46.67
N ALA A 161 8.79 15.78 46.17
CA ALA A 161 9.45 16.44 45.05
C ALA A 161 10.90 16.81 45.42
N LEU A 162 11.09 17.44 46.57
CA LEU A 162 12.40 17.82 47.08
C LEU A 162 13.31 16.64 47.35
N ALA A 163 12.81 15.46 47.72
CA ALA A 163 13.65 14.29 47.95
C ALA A 163 14.06 13.63 46.63
N HIS A 164 13.11 13.35 45.74
CA HIS A 164 13.34 12.46 44.59
C HIS A 164 13.82 13.17 43.32
N LEU A 165 13.57 14.47 43.17
CA LEU A 165 13.96 15.18 41.95
C LEU A 165 15.42 15.65 42.02
N ARG A 166 16.15 15.46 40.92
CA ARG A 166 17.52 15.95 40.76
C ARG A 166 17.49 17.36 40.20
N ALA A 167 17.29 18.32 41.09
CA ALA A 167 17.02 19.70 40.76
C ALA A 167 18.03 20.66 41.40
N ALA A 168 18.09 21.89 40.87
CA ALA A 168 18.54 23.03 41.66
C ALA A 168 17.41 23.47 42.58
N VAL A 169 17.74 23.77 43.84
CA VAL A 169 16.77 24.22 44.83
C VAL A 169 16.97 25.72 45.04
N LEU A 170 15.90 26.49 44.88
CA LEU A 170 15.82 27.90 45.21
C LEU A 170 15.03 28.06 46.50
N TYR A 171 15.68 28.50 47.56
CA TYR A 171 15.03 28.80 48.83
C TYR A 171 14.69 30.29 48.90
N PHE A 172 13.41 30.62 48.88
CA PHE A 172 12.90 31.99 48.93
C PHE A 172 12.70 32.44 50.37
N CYS A 173 13.31 33.57 50.71
CA CYS A 173 13.18 34.26 51.97
C CYS A 173 12.64 35.67 51.72
N ASP A 174 11.70 36.11 52.56
CA ASP A 174 11.12 37.45 52.52
C ASP A 174 11.79 38.34 53.56
N LEU A 175 12.55 39.34 53.10
CA LEU A 175 13.24 40.32 53.95
C LEU A 175 12.27 41.27 54.68
N SER A 176 11.07 41.46 54.13
CA SER A 176 10.10 42.43 54.67
C SER A 176 9.24 41.87 55.81
N GLU A 177 9.28 40.56 56.06
CA GLU A 177 8.43 39.83 57.02
C GLU A 177 6.90 39.94 56.74
N GLN A 178 6.50 40.51 55.59
CA GLN A 178 5.11 40.61 55.17
C GLN A 178 4.45 39.26 54.88
N CYS A 179 5.24 38.19 54.75
CA CYS A 179 4.71 36.83 54.64
C CYS A 179 4.02 36.33 55.91
N GLY A 180 4.09 37.07 57.03
CA GLY A 180 3.48 36.70 58.31
C GLY A 180 4.39 35.87 59.23
N HIS A 181 5.67 35.74 58.88
CA HIS A 181 6.68 34.99 59.61
C HIS A 181 7.95 35.82 59.76
N THR A 182 8.61 35.70 60.92
CA THR A 182 9.86 36.44 61.19
C THR A 182 11.03 35.84 60.40
N LEU A 183 12.09 36.62 60.22
CA LEU A 183 13.31 36.11 59.57
C LEU A 183 13.91 34.91 60.32
N GLU A 184 13.83 34.87 61.65
CA GLU A 184 14.33 33.77 62.47
C GLU A 184 13.62 32.44 62.17
N GLU A 185 12.28 32.49 62.02
CA GLU A 185 11.48 31.32 61.63
C GLU A 185 11.84 30.84 60.22
N GLN A 186 12.10 31.77 59.30
CA GLN A 186 12.57 31.48 57.94
C GLN A 186 13.91 30.74 57.96
N VAL A 187 14.88 31.21 58.74
CA VAL A 187 16.19 30.53 58.87
C VAL A 187 16.05 29.16 59.54
N LYS A 188 15.24 29.06 60.59
CA LYS A 188 15.00 27.78 61.29
C LYS A 188 14.40 26.72 60.37
N LEU A 189 13.42 27.10 59.54
CA LEU A 189 12.87 26.20 58.52
C LEU A 189 13.95 25.74 57.53
N PHE A 190 14.80 26.66 57.07
CA PHE A 190 15.89 26.29 56.17
C PHE A 190 16.82 25.25 56.80
N GLU A 191 17.19 25.44 58.07
CA GLU A 191 18.03 24.49 58.80
C GLU A 191 17.35 23.12 58.94
N SER A 192 16.04 23.09 59.21
CA SER A 192 15.29 21.84 59.35
C SER A 192 15.19 21.05 58.04
N ILE A 193 15.12 21.74 56.89
CA ILE A 193 15.06 21.11 55.56
C ILE A 193 16.43 20.94 54.87
N LYS A 194 17.51 21.55 55.39
CA LYS A 194 18.88 21.46 54.85
C LYS A 194 19.33 20.01 54.55
N PRO A 195 19.00 18.99 55.36
CA PRO A 195 19.34 17.60 55.06
C PRO A 195 18.72 17.05 53.76
N LEU A 196 17.58 17.59 53.31
CA LEU A 196 16.91 17.17 52.07
C LEU A 196 17.64 17.68 50.81
N PHE A 197 18.54 18.65 50.96
CA PHE A 197 19.27 19.28 49.86
C PHE A 197 20.63 18.64 49.56
N MET A 198 20.96 17.52 50.21
CA MET A 198 22.21 16.80 49.93
C MET A 198 22.34 16.44 48.44
N ASN A 199 23.51 16.72 47.87
CA ASN A 199 23.83 16.52 46.46
C ASN A 199 22.97 17.35 45.48
N LYS A 200 22.45 18.50 45.92
CA LYS A 200 21.69 19.44 45.08
C LYS A 200 22.30 20.83 45.16
N PRO A 201 22.48 21.53 44.03
CA PRO A 201 22.89 22.92 44.07
C PRO A 201 21.76 23.75 44.70
N LEU A 202 22.13 24.55 45.70
CA LEU A 202 21.23 25.36 46.52
C LEU A 202 21.57 26.83 46.33
N ILE A 203 20.53 27.66 46.25
CA ILE A 203 20.63 29.11 46.15
C ILE A 203 19.60 29.71 47.09
N ILE A 204 20.02 30.70 47.86
CA ILE A 204 19.12 31.45 48.74
C ILE A 204 18.74 32.74 48.01
N VAL A 205 17.44 33.00 47.98
CA VAL A 205 16.84 34.07 47.22
C VAL A 205 16.10 34.99 48.18
N MET A 206 16.62 36.19 48.35
CA MET A 206 16.02 37.24 49.16
C MET A 206 15.04 38.02 48.30
N ASN A 207 13.74 37.83 48.52
CA ASN A 207 12.67 38.45 47.76
C ASN A 207 12.09 39.69 48.48
N LYS A 208 11.36 40.52 47.71
CA LYS A 208 10.73 41.78 48.13
C LYS A 208 11.73 42.90 48.47
N THR A 209 12.84 42.96 47.75
CA THR A 209 13.86 44.02 47.92
C THR A 209 13.40 45.41 47.47
N ASP A 210 12.22 45.51 46.86
CA ASP A 210 11.54 46.78 46.62
C ASP A 210 11.06 47.47 47.90
N ILE A 211 10.87 46.72 48.99
CA ILE A 211 10.42 47.24 50.29
C ILE A 211 11.61 47.51 51.21
N ILE A 212 12.48 46.50 51.36
CA ILE A 212 13.69 46.58 52.21
C ILE A 212 14.83 45.87 51.48
N ARG A 213 15.94 46.57 51.27
CA ARG A 213 17.18 45.99 50.72
C ARG A 213 18.06 45.41 51.82
N LEU A 214 18.94 44.45 51.48
CA LEU A 214 19.84 43.81 52.46
C LEU A 214 20.74 44.81 53.20
N GLU A 215 21.12 45.90 52.54
CA GLU A 215 21.95 46.97 53.13
C GLU A 215 21.22 47.78 54.21
N GLU A 216 19.89 47.83 54.14
CA GLU A 216 19.03 48.63 55.03
C GLU A 216 18.53 47.84 56.25
N LEU A 217 18.85 46.55 56.35
CA LEU A 217 18.45 45.74 57.50
C LEU A 217 19.18 46.16 58.78
N SER A 218 18.45 46.11 59.89
CA SER A 218 19.03 46.32 61.22
C SER A 218 20.16 45.30 61.50
N PRO A 219 21.20 45.68 62.26
CA PRO A 219 22.34 44.80 62.52
C PRO A 219 21.94 43.50 63.23
N GLU A 220 20.86 43.52 64.02
CA GLU A 220 20.28 42.34 64.66
C GLU A 220 19.70 41.35 63.64
N LYS A 221 18.86 41.82 62.72
CA LYS A 221 18.27 40.96 61.68
C LYS A 221 19.32 40.47 60.69
N ARG A 222 20.34 41.29 60.39
CA ARG A 222 21.49 40.85 59.59
C ARG A 222 22.31 39.76 60.29
N ALA A 223 22.35 39.75 61.63
CA ALA A 223 23.00 38.68 62.37
C ALA A 223 22.30 37.32 62.18
N VAL A 224 20.98 37.31 62.01
CA VAL A 224 20.17 36.11 61.72
C VAL A 224 20.50 35.53 60.34
N LEU A 225 20.94 36.36 59.39
CA LEU A 225 21.32 35.94 58.03
C LEU A 225 22.77 35.48 57.91
N LYS A 226 23.62 35.69 58.94
CA LYS A 226 25.01 35.23 58.95
C LYS A 226 25.19 33.72 58.66
N PRO A 227 24.31 32.80 59.12
CA PRO A 227 24.40 31.39 58.73
C PRO A 227 24.31 31.17 57.22
N PHE A 228 23.56 32.02 56.51
CA PHE A 228 23.48 31.99 55.04
C PHE A 228 24.71 32.61 54.37
N GLU A 229 25.21 33.73 54.89
CA GLU A 229 26.38 34.42 54.35
C GLU A 229 27.70 33.66 54.60
N ASN A 230 27.80 32.94 55.72
CA ASN A 230 29.01 32.20 56.09
C ASN A 230 29.23 30.93 55.25
N ASP A 231 28.17 30.37 54.65
CA ASP A 231 28.28 29.17 53.83
C ASP A 231 28.71 29.56 52.41
N THR A 232 30.03 29.65 52.19
CA THR A 232 30.62 30.07 50.89
C THR A 232 30.15 29.29 49.67
N ASN A 233 29.57 28.10 49.86
CA ASN A 233 29.02 27.30 48.77
C ASN A 233 27.62 27.75 48.32
N ILE A 234 26.89 28.53 49.13
CA ILE A 234 25.50 28.91 48.89
C ILE A 234 25.43 30.41 48.58
N PRO A 235 25.11 30.82 47.35
CA PRO A 235 24.99 32.21 46.98
C PRO A 235 23.67 32.75 47.50
N VAL A 236 23.74 33.97 48.03
CA VAL A 236 22.58 34.76 48.43
C VAL A 236 22.37 35.81 47.35
N LEU A 237 21.19 35.80 46.73
CA LEU A 237 20.83 36.73 45.66
C LEU A 237 19.59 37.54 46.05
N GLU A 238 19.60 38.82 45.72
CA GLU A 238 18.46 39.72 45.89
C GLU A 238 17.57 39.72 44.66
N MET A 239 16.24 39.75 44.86
CA MET A 239 15.29 39.96 43.78
C MET A 239 14.00 40.63 44.23
N SER A 240 13.30 41.21 43.27
CA SER A 240 11.94 41.73 43.44
C SER A 240 11.10 41.37 42.22
N THR A 241 9.96 40.72 42.47
CA THR A 241 8.98 40.35 41.42
C THR A 241 8.13 41.53 40.94
N ILE A 242 8.11 42.64 41.68
CA ILE A 242 7.36 43.86 41.32
C ILE A 242 8.18 44.71 40.36
N THR A 243 9.47 44.93 40.66
CA THR A 243 10.39 45.74 39.84
C THR A 243 11.11 44.95 38.76
N ASP A 244 10.95 43.62 38.74
CA ASP A 244 11.70 42.66 37.89
C ASP A 244 13.22 42.68 38.11
N PHE A 245 13.69 43.30 39.20
CA PHE A 245 15.09 43.34 39.59
C PHE A 245 15.56 41.95 40.07
N GLY A 246 16.73 41.50 39.61
CA GLY A 246 17.38 40.26 40.04
C GLY A 246 16.70 38.94 39.59
N VAL A 247 15.46 38.99 39.06
CA VAL A 247 14.69 37.78 38.66
C VAL A 247 15.44 36.92 37.65
N MET A 248 15.99 37.56 36.61
CA MET A 248 16.74 36.86 35.57
C MET A 248 18.10 36.37 36.08
N GLU A 249 18.77 37.11 36.96
CA GLU A 249 20.06 36.72 37.53
C GLU A 249 19.93 35.44 38.36
N VAL A 250 18.90 35.35 39.21
CA VAL A 250 18.57 34.13 39.96
C VAL A 250 18.33 32.94 39.02
N LYS A 251 17.58 33.14 37.92
CA LYS A 251 17.37 32.10 36.90
C LYS A 251 18.70 31.64 36.30
N LEU A 252 19.54 32.58 35.90
CA LEU A 252 20.82 32.30 35.24
C LEU A 252 21.75 31.49 36.16
N GLU A 253 21.93 31.95 37.40
CA GLU A 253 22.80 31.31 38.38
C GLU A 253 22.31 29.90 38.74
N ALA A 254 20.99 29.71 38.91
CA ALA A 254 20.38 28.41 39.15
C ALA A 254 20.64 27.43 38.01
N CYS A 255 20.50 27.91 36.77
CA CYS A 255 20.73 27.09 35.59
C CYS A 255 22.21 26.71 35.46
N GLU A 256 23.13 27.66 35.61
CA GLU A 256 24.57 27.43 35.46
C GLU A 256 25.09 26.44 36.51
N ARG A 257 24.72 26.61 37.77
CA ARG A 257 25.12 25.69 38.84
C ARG A 257 24.60 24.27 38.62
N LEU A 258 23.35 24.12 38.19
CA LEU A 258 22.83 22.79 37.87
C LEU A 258 23.53 22.18 36.65
N LEU A 259 23.86 22.99 35.63
CA LEU A 259 24.60 22.50 34.47
C LEU A 259 26.00 22.03 34.87
N ALA A 260 26.74 22.83 35.63
CA ALA A 260 28.08 22.47 36.13
C ALA A 260 28.02 21.14 36.89
N PHE A 261 27.14 21.04 37.89
CA PHE A 261 26.97 19.81 38.68
C PHE A 261 26.63 18.59 37.81
N ARG A 262 25.75 18.76 36.81
CA ARG A 262 25.35 17.65 35.93
C ARG A 262 26.40 17.29 34.90
N VAL A 263 27.20 18.24 34.43
CA VAL A 263 28.34 17.98 33.55
C VAL A 263 29.40 17.19 34.31
N ASP A 264 29.72 17.57 35.54
CA ASP A 264 30.66 16.83 36.39
C ASP A 264 30.19 15.39 36.64
N GLN A 265 28.91 15.20 36.97
CA GLN A 265 28.30 13.88 37.11
C GLN A 265 28.39 13.07 35.81
N LYS A 266 28.21 13.72 34.64
CA LYS A 266 28.34 13.05 33.34
C LYS A 266 29.78 12.71 33.01
N ILE A 267 30.75 13.57 33.30
CA ILE A 267 32.19 13.30 33.07
C ILE A 267 32.66 12.12 33.91
N LYS A 268 32.17 11.99 35.15
CA LYS A 268 32.41 10.81 35.99
C LYS A 268 31.86 9.52 35.38
N THR A 269 30.89 9.60 34.47
CA THR A 269 30.39 8.44 33.72
C THR A 269 31.12 8.28 32.39
N LYS A 270 31.42 7.04 31.98
CA LYS A 270 32.01 6.75 30.65
C LYS A 270 31.12 7.10 29.44
N LYS A 271 29.93 7.68 29.66
CA LYS A 271 28.99 8.06 28.58
C LYS A 271 29.50 9.22 27.72
N VAL A 272 30.49 9.98 28.20
CA VAL A 272 31.06 11.11 27.45
C VAL A 272 31.86 10.64 26.23
N GLU A 273 32.51 9.47 26.29
CA GLU A 273 33.34 8.94 25.20
C GLU A 273 32.55 8.81 23.89
N GLY A 274 31.31 8.32 23.96
CA GLY A 274 30.41 8.22 22.81
C GLY A 274 29.98 9.56 22.21
N LEU A 275 30.13 10.67 22.94
CA LEU A 275 29.76 12.02 22.50
C LEU A 275 30.95 12.85 22.01
N LEU A 276 32.19 12.38 22.20
CA LEU A 276 33.40 13.13 21.83
C LEU A 276 33.42 13.51 20.34
N HIS A 277 32.91 12.64 19.46
CA HIS A 277 32.82 12.92 18.02
C HIS A 277 31.94 14.14 17.68
N ARG A 278 30.94 14.47 18.52
CA ARG A 278 30.05 15.63 18.33
C ARG A 278 30.65 16.92 18.88
N LEU A 279 31.46 16.80 19.93
CA LEU A 279 32.13 17.93 20.58
C LEU A 279 33.39 18.35 19.81
N HIS A 280 34.01 17.42 19.08
CA HIS A 280 35.19 17.68 18.29
C HIS A 280 34.87 18.52 17.05
N ILE A 281 35.34 19.77 17.04
CA ILE A 281 35.28 20.63 15.86
C ILE A 281 36.51 20.30 14.98
N ALA A 282 36.26 19.76 13.79
CA ALA A 282 37.33 19.41 12.86
C ALA A 282 38.05 20.69 12.37
N GLN A 283 39.34 20.77 12.65
CA GLN A 283 40.18 21.86 12.14
C GLN A 283 40.73 21.46 10.77
N PRO A 284 40.30 22.12 9.68
CA PRO A 284 40.78 21.79 8.34
C PRO A 284 42.27 22.10 8.22
N LYS A 285 43.04 21.17 7.64
CA LYS A 285 44.40 21.48 7.19
C LYS A 285 44.28 22.50 6.05
N ARG A 286 44.99 23.63 6.14
CA ARG A 286 44.99 24.65 5.08
C ARG A 286 45.69 24.09 3.84
N ILE A 287 44.92 23.57 2.89
CA ILE A 287 45.43 23.07 1.60
C ILE A 287 45.46 24.22 0.59
N ASP A 288 44.37 25.00 0.49
CA ASP A 288 44.27 26.16 -0.38
C ASP A 288 43.97 27.46 0.41
N PRO A 289 44.79 28.52 0.26
CA PRO A 289 44.60 29.77 0.98
C PRO A 289 43.43 30.64 0.47
N ASN A 290 42.90 30.39 -0.73
CA ASN A 290 42.02 31.33 -1.45
C ASN A 290 40.53 30.94 -1.53
N ARG A 291 40.07 29.93 -0.78
CA ARG A 291 38.64 29.54 -0.78
C ARG A 291 37.82 30.44 0.16
N VAL A 292 37.55 31.66 -0.28
CA VAL A 292 36.69 32.61 0.45
C VAL A 292 35.20 32.31 0.23
N PRO A 293 34.32 32.58 1.22
CA PRO A 293 32.88 32.48 1.02
C PRO A 293 32.41 33.57 0.04
N TYR A 294 31.74 33.18 -1.05
CA TYR A 294 31.17 34.13 -2.01
C TYR A 294 29.75 34.52 -1.58
N ILE A 295 29.62 35.74 -1.03
CA ILE A 295 28.33 36.34 -0.68
C ILE A 295 28.05 37.45 -1.71
N PRO A 296 27.01 37.32 -2.56
CA PRO A 296 26.69 38.34 -3.56
C PRO A 296 26.41 39.71 -2.93
N GLU A 297 26.84 40.77 -3.60
CA GLU A 297 26.68 42.15 -3.12
C GLU A 297 25.21 42.53 -2.89
N SER A 298 24.30 41.98 -3.69
CA SER A 298 22.85 42.17 -3.55
C SER A 298 22.30 41.68 -2.21
N VAL A 299 22.86 40.60 -1.65
CA VAL A 299 22.46 40.05 -0.34
C VAL A 299 23.03 40.89 0.79
N LEU A 300 24.26 41.40 0.63
CA LEU A 300 24.88 42.31 1.62
C LEU A 300 24.09 43.62 1.73
N LYS A 301 23.70 44.23 0.60
CA LYS A 301 22.83 45.41 0.56
C LYS A 301 21.47 45.16 1.22
N LYS A 302 20.86 43.99 0.96
CA LYS A 302 19.61 43.58 1.63
C LYS A 302 19.77 43.42 3.13
N ARG A 303 20.89 42.85 3.60
CA ARG A 303 21.17 42.69 5.04
C ARG A 303 21.33 44.04 5.74
N GLN A 304 21.97 45.00 5.09
CA GLN A 304 22.08 46.38 5.57
C GLN A 304 20.71 47.07 5.63
N ALA A 305 19.93 47.02 4.54
CA ALA A 305 18.59 47.60 4.50
C ALA A 305 17.62 46.98 5.54
N ALA A 306 17.72 45.67 5.79
CA ALA A 306 16.94 45.00 6.84
C ALA A 306 17.34 45.45 8.26
N ALA A 307 18.63 45.70 8.50
CA ALA A 307 19.11 46.26 9.76
C ALA A 307 18.60 47.69 9.99
N GLU A 308 18.42 48.48 8.92
CA GLU A 308 17.83 49.82 8.93
C GLU A 308 16.30 49.82 9.11
N LYS A 309 15.67 48.66 9.37
CA LYS A 309 14.21 48.48 9.47
C LYS A 309 13.45 49.05 8.27
N ALA A 310 14.07 49.09 7.09
CA ALA A 310 13.38 49.52 5.88
C ALA A 310 12.19 48.58 5.62
N THR A 311 11.01 49.17 5.42
CA THR A 311 9.79 48.42 5.15
C THR A 311 9.96 47.61 3.87
N ARG A 312 9.55 46.34 3.94
CA ARG A 312 9.65 45.41 2.81
C ARG A 312 8.79 45.91 1.65
N LYS A 313 9.41 46.31 0.53
CA LYS A 313 8.69 46.87 -0.63
C LYS A 313 7.96 45.84 -1.50
N ARG A 314 8.33 44.55 -1.44
CA ARG A 314 7.78 43.50 -2.33
C ARG A 314 6.85 42.56 -1.55
N LYS A 315 5.60 42.46 -2.01
CA LYS A 315 4.60 41.48 -1.55
C LYS A 315 5.13 40.05 -1.72
N LEU A 316 4.84 39.20 -0.75
CA LEU A 316 5.08 37.75 -0.86
C LEU A 316 4.02 37.10 -1.75
N GLU A 317 4.35 35.99 -2.40
CA GLU A 317 3.34 35.24 -3.18
C GLU A 317 2.19 34.74 -2.28
N ARG A 318 2.47 34.43 -1.00
CA ARG A 318 1.43 34.10 -0.01
C ARG A 318 0.47 35.26 0.26
N GLU A 319 0.95 36.50 0.26
CA GLU A 319 0.07 37.67 0.44
C GLU A 319 -0.81 37.87 -0.80
N ILE A 320 -0.27 37.60 -1.99
CA ILE A 320 -1.03 37.63 -3.25
C ILE A 320 -2.08 36.52 -3.28
N GLU A 321 -1.73 35.32 -2.82
CA GLU A 321 -2.66 34.19 -2.64
C GLU A 321 -3.80 34.54 -1.67
N GLU A 322 -3.49 35.12 -0.51
CA GLU A 322 -4.50 35.55 0.48
C GLU A 322 -5.40 36.67 -0.05
N GLU A 323 -4.89 37.57 -0.90
CA GLU A 323 -5.68 38.65 -1.54
C GLU A 323 -6.60 38.14 -2.65
N MET A 324 -6.12 37.18 -3.45
CA MET A 324 -6.85 36.64 -4.61
C MET A 324 -7.81 35.50 -4.23
N GLY A 325 -7.57 34.83 -3.10
CA GLY A 325 -8.43 33.76 -2.59
C GLY A 325 -8.62 32.63 -3.60
N ASP A 326 -9.88 32.33 -3.92
CA ASP A 326 -10.24 31.25 -4.85
C ASP A 326 -9.85 31.54 -6.32
N ASP A 327 -9.65 32.81 -6.68
CA ASP A 327 -9.23 33.22 -8.03
C ASP A 327 -7.71 33.11 -8.23
N TYR A 328 -6.97 32.73 -7.18
CA TYR A 328 -5.52 32.59 -7.25
C TYR A 328 -5.10 31.36 -8.05
N VAL A 329 -4.31 31.58 -9.11
CA VAL A 329 -3.60 30.53 -9.83
C VAL A 329 -2.11 30.86 -9.82
N LEU A 330 -1.29 29.92 -9.32
CA LEU A 330 0.16 30.06 -9.29
C LEU A 330 0.73 30.03 -10.72
N ASP A 331 1.10 31.20 -11.24
CA ASP A 331 1.77 31.33 -12.52
C ASP A 331 3.29 31.14 -12.38
N LEU A 332 3.78 30.00 -12.84
CA LEU A 332 5.22 29.66 -12.83
C LEU A 332 6.02 30.47 -13.87
N LYS A 333 5.39 30.91 -14.96
CA LYS A 333 6.03 31.59 -16.10
C LYS A 333 6.27 33.09 -15.83
N LYS A 334 5.49 33.69 -14.93
CA LYS A 334 5.56 35.12 -14.52
C LYS A 334 6.98 35.64 -14.25
N ASN A 335 7.83 34.83 -13.62
CA ASN A 335 9.18 35.22 -13.18
C ASN A 335 10.31 34.73 -14.11
N TYR A 336 10.00 34.20 -15.29
CA TYR A 336 11.03 33.80 -16.25
C TYR A 336 11.72 35.03 -16.85
N ASP A 337 13.04 34.97 -16.96
CA ASP A 337 13.89 36.03 -17.51
C ASP A 337 14.12 35.76 -19.01
N ILE A 338 13.08 35.95 -19.80
CA ILE A 338 13.04 35.77 -21.26
C ILE A 338 12.60 37.11 -21.88
N GLU A 339 13.13 37.42 -23.06
CA GLU A 339 12.82 38.65 -23.78
C GLU A 339 11.35 38.67 -24.27
N GLY A 340 10.66 39.80 -24.05
CA GLY A 340 9.32 40.06 -24.60
C GLY A 340 8.18 39.21 -24.02
N ASP A 341 7.15 39.02 -24.85
CA ASP A 341 5.89 38.33 -24.51
C ASP A 341 5.97 36.79 -24.63
N GLN A 342 7.11 36.27 -25.09
CA GLN A 342 7.36 34.84 -25.32
C GLN A 342 7.30 33.98 -24.05
N LYS A 343 7.25 34.60 -22.86
CA LYS A 343 7.15 33.90 -21.57
C LYS A 343 5.96 32.96 -21.51
N TYR A 344 4.85 33.35 -22.14
CA TYR A 344 3.60 32.59 -22.11
C TYR A 344 3.42 31.62 -23.27
N ASP A 345 4.35 31.61 -24.23
CA ASP A 345 4.28 30.72 -25.39
C ASP A 345 4.24 29.25 -24.96
N ILE A 346 3.47 28.47 -25.72
CA ILE A 346 3.31 27.03 -25.49
C ILE A 346 4.39 26.34 -26.31
N ILE A 347 5.35 25.71 -25.61
CA ILE A 347 6.39 24.90 -26.25
C ILE A 347 5.73 23.57 -26.65
N PRO A 348 5.67 23.23 -27.95
CA PRO A 348 5.19 21.92 -28.36
C PRO A 348 6.16 20.84 -27.88
N GLU A 349 5.65 19.81 -27.21
CA GLU A 349 6.47 18.73 -26.65
C GLU A 349 6.62 17.56 -27.63
N ILE A 350 5.58 17.24 -28.41
CA ILE A 350 5.53 16.05 -29.25
C ILE A 350 5.08 16.43 -30.67
N TRP A 351 5.79 15.91 -31.66
CA TRP A 351 5.43 15.98 -33.07
C TRP A 351 5.53 14.61 -33.72
N GLU A 352 4.43 14.11 -34.30
CA GLU A 352 4.37 12.84 -35.06
C GLU A 352 5.03 11.64 -34.33
N GLY A 353 4.85 11.55 -33.01
CA GLY A 353 5.40 10.48 -32.18
C GLY A 353 6.85 10.69 -31.70
N HIS A 354 7.45 11.83 -32.03
CA HIS A 354 8.81 12.21 -31.64
C HIS A 354 8.76 13.37 -30.63
N ASN A 355 9.68 13.39 -29.68
CA ASN A 355 9.80 14.49 -28.73
C ASN A 355 10.62 15.63 -29.35
N ILE A 356 10.11 16.86 -29.27
CA ILE A 356 10.75 18.03 -29.88
C ILE A 356 12.01 18.43 -29.11
N MET A 357 12.05 18.21 -27.79
CA MET A 357 13.23 18.53 -26.96
C MET A 357 14.51 17.81 -27.42
N ASP A 358 14.36 16.64 -28.04
CA ASP A 358 15.49 15.86 -28.56
C ASP A 358 16.16 16.53 -29.79
N TYR A 359 15.46 17.47 -30.44
CA TYR A 359 15.90 18.18 -31.63
C TYR A 359 16.24 19.66 -31.38
N ILE A 360 16.19 20.13 -30.13
CA ILE A 360 16.57 21.50 -29.78
C ILE A 360 18.10 21.61 -29.74
N ASP A 361 18.66 22.26 -30.75
CA ASP A 361 20.09 22.51 -30.90
C ASP A 361 20.28 23.91 -31.52
N SER A 362 21.30 24.66 -31.08
CA SER A 362 21.60 25.99 -31.64
C SER A 362 21.98 25.89 -33.12
N ASP A 363 22.56 24.77 -33.54
CA ASP A 363 23.18 24.61 -34.86
C ASP A 363 22.36 23.70 -35.79
N ILE A 364 21.07 23.49 -35.48
CA ILE A 364 20.20 22.53 -36.18
C ILE A 364 20.08 22.80 -37.69
N PHE A 365 20.04 24.07 -38.09
CA PHE A 365 19.92 24.46 -39.50
C PHE A 365 21.18 24.14 -40.31
N GLU A 366 22.36 24.21 -39.69
CA GLU A 366 23.61 23.83 -40.38
C GLU A 366 23.66 22.32 -40.62
N LYS A 367 23.25 21.53 -39.63
CA LYS A 367 23.17 20.06 -39.74
C LYS A 367 22.15 19.64 -40.81
N LEU A 368 21.00 20.31 -40.87
CA LEU A 368 19.98 20.06 -41.88
C LEU A 368 20.52 20.34 -43.29
N ASN A 369 21.18 21.48 -43.48
CA ASN A 369 21.79 21.84 -44.77
C ASN A 369 22.86 20.83 -45.23
N GLN A 370 23.60 20.20 -44.31
CA GLN A 370 24.57 19.16 -44.65
C GLN A 370 23.87 17.87 -45.08
N LEU A 371 22.80 17.47 -44.38
CA LEU A 371 21.99 16.31 -44.73
C LEU A 371 21.33 16.46 -46.10
N GLU A 372 20.75 17.62 -46.39
CA GLU A 372 20.12 17.89 -47.69
C GLU A 372 21.14 17.83 -48.84
N LYS A 373 22.37 18.32 -48.63
CA LYS A 373 23.46 18.19 -49.61
C LYS A 373 23.87 16.74 -49.82
N GLU A 374 23.94 15.94 -48.76
CA GLU A 374 24.24 14.51 -48.86
C GLU A 374 23.13 13.77 -49.63
N GLU A 375 21.86 14.11 -49.36
CA GLU A 375 20.71 13.53 -50.04
C GLU A 375 20.70 13.87 -51.53
N GLN A 376 20.98 15.12 -51.90
CA GLN A 376 21.15 15.54 -53.29
C GLN A 376 22.26 14.74 -54.00
N LEU A 377 23.43 14.55 -53.36
CA LEU A 377 24.50 13.73 -53.92
C LEU A 377 24.08 12.26 -54.11
N ARG A 378 23.27 11.70 -53.20
CA ARG A 378 22.73 10.33 -53.31
C ARG A 378 21.72 10.20 -54.45
N GLU A 379 20.88 11.21 -54.65
CA GLU A 379 19.95 11.26 -55.77
C GLU A 379 20.69 11.38 -57.11
N GLU A 380 21.67 12.27 -57.23
CA GLU A 380 22.52 12.41 -58.43
C GLU A 380 23.28 11.12 -58.76
N ALA A 381 23.70 10.36 -57.74
CA ALA A 381 24.32 9.05 -57.91
C ALA A 381 23.34 7.96 -58.38
N GLY A 382 22.04 8.25 -58.48
CA GLY A 382 21.01 7.32 -58.92
C GLY A 382 20.73 6.20 -57.91
N PHE A 383 21.01 6.41 -56.61
CA PHE A 383 20.84 5.38 -55.58
C PHE A 383 19.39 4.88 -55.46
N TYR A 384 18.42 5.76 -55.72
CA TYR A 384 16.99 5.45 -55.67
C TYR A 384 16.40 5.00 -57.03
N ASP A 385 17.20 4.97 -58.10
CA ASP A 385 16.74 4.51 -59.41
C ASP A 385 16.62 2.99 -59.46
N TYR A 386 15.40 2.49 -59.27
CA TYR A 386 15.10 1.07 -59.40
C TYR A 386 14.97 0.66 -60.89
N LYS A 387 16.04 0.12 -61.48
CA LYS A 387 16.03 -0.39 -62.85
C LYS A 387 15.56 -1.85 -62.90
N ILE A 388 14.35 -2.07 -63.45
CA ILE A 388 13.83 -3.42 -63.72
C ILE A 388 14.64 -4.05 -64.85
N PRO A 389 15.25 -5.24 -64.68
CA PRO A 389 16.01 -5.88 -65.77
C PRO A 389 15.09 -6.28 -66.93
N GLU A 390 15.51 -6.00 -68.15
CA GLU A 390 14.84 -6.52 -69.35
C GLU A 390 15.07 -8.03 -69.46
N LEU A 391 14.01 -8.83 -69.34
CA LEU A 391 14.10 -10.27 -69.57
C LEU A 391 14.35 -10.58 -71.05
N SER A 392 15.42 -11.32 -71.32
CA SER A 392 15.73 -11.89 -72.64
C SER A 392 14.63 -12.83 -73.13
N GLU A 393 14.49 -12.98 -74.45
CA GLU A 393 13.49 -13.87 -75.06
C GLU A 393 13.59 -15.31 -74.53
N THR A 394 14.80 -15.81 -74.32
CA THR A 394 15.04 -17.13 -73.74
C THR A 394 14.54 -17.25 -72.30
N MET A 395 14.69 -16.21 -71.47
CA MET A 395 14.13 -16.21 -70.11
C MET A 395 12.60 -16.16 -70.10
N ARG A 396 11.98 -15.44 -71.05
CA ARG A 396 10.52 -15.45 -71.22
C ARG A 396 10.01 -16.82 -71.65
N GLU A 397 10.68 -17.48 -72.58
CA GLU A 397 10.36 -18.84 -73.01
C GLU A 397 10.48 -19.84 -71.85
N ILE A 398 11.54 -19.75 -71.05
CA ILE A 398 11.71 -20.58 -69.85
C ILE A 398 10.58 -20.32 -68.85
N GLU A 399 10.18 -19.07 -68.62
CA GLU A 399 9.09 -18.74 -67.70
C GLU A 399 7.74 -19.27 -68.21
N GLN A 400 7.47 -19.15 -69.51
CA GLN A 400 6.26 -19.67 -70.14
C GLN A 400 6.21 -21.21 -70.09
N MET A 401 7.33 -21.87 -70.42
CA MET A 401 7.46 -23.32 -70.33
C MET A 401 7.31 -23.79 -68.87
N ALA A 402 7.91 -23.08 -67.91
CA ALA A 402 7.77 -23.38 -66.48
C ALA A 402 6.32 -23.22 -66.00
N LYS A 403 5.58 -22.22 -66.50
CA LYS A 403 4.14 -22.07 -66.24
C LYS A 403 3.35 -23.26 -66.78
N GLN A 404 3.55 -23.65 -68.04
CA GLN A 404 2.90 -24.82 -68.64
C GLN A 404 3.19 -26.12 -67.87
N ILE A 405 4.45 -26.32 -67.46
CA ILE A 405 4.85 -27.48 -66.64
C ILE A 405 4.13 -27.46 -65.28
N ARG A 406 4.05 -26.30 -64.62
CA ARG A 406 3.36 -26.16 -63.33
C ARG A 406 1.87 -26.44 -63.47
N GLU A 407 1.23 -25.90 -64.51
CA GLU A 407 -0.19 -26.15 -64.80
C GLU A 407 -0.46 -27.62 -65.06
N LYS A 408 0.31 -28.27 -65.94
CA LYS A 408 0.19 -29.73 -66.18
C LYS A 408 0.42 -30.55 -64.92
N LYS A 409 1.40 -30.20 -64.09
CA LYS A 409 1.62 -30.86 -62.78
C LYS A 409 0.43 -30.67 -61.84
N PHE A 410 -0.21 -29.50 -61.86
CA PHE A 410 -1.39 -29.23 -61.03
C PHE A 410 -2.58 -30.08 -61.48
N VAL A 411 -2.85 -30.12 -62.79
CA VAL A 411 -3.90 -30.98 -63.38
C VAL A 411 -3.68 -32.46 -63.03
N MET A 412 -2.45 -32.97 -63.19
CA MET A 412 -2.13 -34.36 -62.82
C MET A 412 -2.35 -34.63 -61.31
N LYS A 413 -2.02 -33.67 -60.44
CA LYS A 413 -2.22 -33.78 -58.99
C LYS A 413 -3.71 -33.82 -58.64
N ASP A 414 -4.51 -33.01 -59.30
CA ASP A 414 -5.96 -32.97 -59.10
C ASP A 414 -6.64 -34.23 -59.65
N GLU A 415 -6.28 -34.71 -60.84
CA GLU A 415 -6.75 -35.99 -61.37
C GLU A 415 -6.42 -37.16 -60.43
N ALA A 416 -5.19 -37.22 -59.93
CA ALA A 416 -4.77 -38.24 -58.97
C ALA A 416 -5.55 -38.14 -57.65
N ARG A 417 -5.87 -36.93 -57.18
CA ARG A 417 -6.69 -36.70 -55.99
C ARG A 417 -8.13 -37.17 -56.21
N ILE A 418 -8.74 -36.87 -57.36
CA ILE A 418 -10.09 -37.32 -57.72
C ILE A 418 -10.16 -38.85 -57.77
N LEU A 419 -9.18 -39.51 -58.41
CA LEU A 419 -9.12 -40.97 -58.48
C LEU A 419 -8.98 -41.64 -57.10
N LYS A 420 -8.23 -41.03 -56.18
CA LYS A 420 -8.01 -41.53 -54.81
C LYS A 420 -9.11 -41.12 -53.82
N ALA A 421 -9.99 -40.20 -54.18
CA ALA A 421 -11.06 -39.71 -53.28
C ALA A 421 -12.15 -40.76 -53.01
N SER A 422 -12.23 -41.82 -53.82
CA SER A 422 -13.17 -42.92 -53.57
C SER A 422 -12.67 -43.85 -52.46
N THR A 423 -13.52 -44.15 -51.49
CA THR A 423 -13.26 -45.13 -50.42
C THR A 423 -13.38 -46.60 -50.88
N LYS A 424 -13.72 -46.81 -52.15
CA LYS A 424 -13.83 -48.15 -52.75
C LYS A 424 -12.46 -48.66 -53.20
N PRO A 425 -12.18 -49.97 -53.11
CA PRO A 425 -10.93 -50.53 -53.61
C PRO A 425 -10.77 -50.23 -55.11
N ILE A 426 -9.59 -49.77 -55.50
CA ILE A 426 -9.25 -49.46 -56.89
C ILE A 426 -9.36 -50.75 -57.71
N MET A 427 -10.29 -50.80 -58.67
CA MET A 427 -10.44 -51.98 -59.51
C MET A 427 -9.17 -52.24 -60.33
N PRO A 428 -8.64 -53.47 -60.34
CA PRO A 428 -7.44 -53.82 -61.09
C PRO A 428 -7.66 -53.64 -62.59
N ARG A 429 -6.59 -53.29 -63.32
CA ARG A 429 -6.64 -52.99 -64.76
C ARG A 429 -7.08 -54.19 -65.62
N THR A 430 -7.06 -55.39 -65.04
CA THR A 430 -7.44 -56.67 -65.68
C THR A 430 -8.93 -57.04 -65.49
N ALA A 431 -9.68 -56.32 -64.65
CA ALA A 431 -11.09 -56.63 -64.40
C ALA A 431 -12.00 -56.31 -65.61
N ALA A 432 -12.98 -57.20 -65.88
CA ALA A 432 -13.86 -57.13 -67.06
C ALA A 432 -14.67 -55.82 -67.21
N ALA A 433 -14.89 -55.09 -66.11
CA ALA A 433 -15.54 -53.77 -66.15
C ALA A 433 -14.59 -52.68 -66.67
N LYS A 434 -13.29 -52.72 -66.30
CA LYS A 434 -12.27 -51.79 -66.80
C LYS A 434 -11.72 -52.15 -68.17
N THR A 435 -11.89 -53.39 -68.63
CA THR A 435 -11.46 -53.79 -69.98
C THR A 435 -12.28 -53.13 -71.10
N ARG A 436 -13.46 -52.58 -70.79
CA ARG A 436 -14.27 -51.78 -71.73
C ARG A 436 -13.85 -50.31 -71.83
N ASP A 437 -13.29 -49.73 -70.76
CA ASP A 437 -12.83 -48.33 -70.74
C ASP A 437 -11.48 -48.13 -71.46
N ARG A 438 -10.75 -49.23 -71.69
CA ARG A 438 -9.51 -49.28 -72.48
C ARG A 438 -9.83 -49.56 -73.96
N SER A 439 -10.38 -48.56 -74.64
CA SER A 439 -10.51 -48.63 -76.10
C SER A 439 -9.13 -48.47 -76.75
N VAL A 440 -8.92 -49.15 -77.88
CA VAL A 440 -7.70 -48.96 -78.71
C VAL A 440 -7.59 -47.50 -79.17
N ALA A 441 -8.73 -46.83 -79.37
CA ALA A 441 -8.79 -45.40 -79.72
C ALA A 441 -8.20 -44.49 -78.63
N ARG A 442 -8.57 -44.70 -77.36
CA ARG A 442 -8.06 -43.87 -76.25
C ARG A 442 -6.57 -44.10 -75.99
N LEU A 443 -6.08 -45.32 -76.21
CA LEU A 443 -4.65 -45.62 -76.12
C LEU A 443 -3.86 -44.94 -77.24
N LYS A 444 -4.42 -44.91 -78.47
CA LYS A 444 -3.82 -44.25 -79.63
C LYS A 444 -3.68 -42.75 -79.38
N GLU A 445 -4.76 -42.09 -78.98
CA GLU A 445 -4.80 -40.65 -78.65
C GLU A 445 -3.77 -40.27 -77.56
N GLN A 446 -3.66 -41.05 -76.48
CA GLN A 446 -2.69 -40.78 -75.41
C GLN A 446 -1.22 -40.96 -75.84
N MET A 447 -0.94 -41.86 -76.78
CA MET A 447 0.41 -42.09 -77.30
C MET A 447 0.79 -41.04 -78.34
N GLU A 448 -0.15 -40.61 -79.17
CA GLU A 448 0.02 -39.49 -80.10
C GLU A 448 0.25 -38.17 -79.34
N ASP A 449 -0.49 -37.91 -78.26
CA ASP A 449 -0.28 -36.76 -77.36
C ASP A 449 1.11 -36.77 -76.69
N LEU A 450 1.71 -37.95 -76.52
CA LEU A 450 3.07 -38.13 -76.01
C LEU A 450 4.14 -38.07 -77.12
N GLY A 451 3.73 -37.86 -78.38
CA GLY A 451 4.62 -37.73 -79.54
C GLY A 451 5.04 -39.05 -80.19
N VAL A 452 4.31 -40.15 -79.93
CA VAL A 452 4.56 -41.45 -80.55
C VAL A 452 3.65 -41.60 -81.77
N ASP A 453 4.25 -41.90 -82.93
CA ASP A 453 3.52 -42.19 -84.15
C ASP A 453 2.82 -43.56 -84.07
N MET A 454 1.50 -43.57 -84.31
CA MET A 454 0.64 -44.74 -84.17
C MET A 454 -0.06 -45.13 -85.49
N GLU A 455 0.36 -44.55 -86.62
CA GLU A 455 -0.23 -44.80 -87.94
C GLU A 455 0.01 -46.25 -88.43
N ASP A 456 1.20 -46.82 -88.23
CA ASP A 456 1.60 -48.16 -88.69
C ASP A 456 1.25 -49.34 -87.75
N THR A 457 0.25 -49.17 -86.88
CA THR A 457 -0.09 -50.18 -85.85
C THR A 457 -1.17 -51.19 -86.27
N GLU A 458 -1.44 -51.33 -87.57
CA GLU A 458 -2.51 -52.21 -88.09
C GLU A 458 -2.27 -53.70 -87.79
N ASN A 459 -1.01 -54.14 -87.76
CA ASN A 459 -0.62 -55.53 -87.53
C ASN A 459 -0.36 -55.89 -86.06
N ALA A 460 -0.58 -54.95 -85.14
CA ALA A 460 -0.23 -55.14 -83.74
C ALA A 460 -1.21 -56.05 -82.97
N HIS A 461 -0.68 -56.76 -81.97
CA HIS A 461 -1.38 -57.83 -81.24
C HIS A 461 -2.66 -57.37 -80.51
N PHE A 462 -2.80 -56.08 -80.21
CA PHE A 462 -3.95 -55.47 -79.55
C PHE A 462 -5.15 -55.17 -80.47
N LYS A 463 -4.98 -55.26 -81.80
CA LYS A 463 -6.07 -55.18 -82.81
C LYS A 463 -6.59 -56.57 -83.22
N ARG A 464 -5.87 -57.66 -82.92
CA ARG A 464 -6.27 -59.04 -83.25
C ARG A 464 -7.32 -59.58 -82.27
N MET A 465 -8.59 -59.28 -82.52
CA MET A 465 -9.71 -60.00 -81.94
C MET A 465 -10.42 -60.81 -83.03
N ARG A 466 -10.40 -62.14 -82.94
CA ARG A 466 -11.18 -63.04 -83.80
C ARG A 466 -12.67 -62.69 -83.64
N GLY A 467 -13.26 -62.04 -84.64
CA GLY A 467 -14.71 -61.89 -84.75
C GLY A 467 -15.36 -63.26 -84.90
N ARG A 468 -16.23 -63.67 -83.96
CA ARG A 468 -17.05 -64.88 -84.08
C ARG A 468 -18.44 -64.49 -84.64
N SER A 469 -18.69 -64.98 -85.85
CA SER A 469 -19.95 -65.13 -86.63
C SER A 469 -20.82 -63.89 -86.99
N ARG A 470 -20.88 -63.61 -88.31
CA ARG A 470 -22.02 -62.98 -89.01
C ARG A 470 -23.20 -63.96 -89.06
N SER A 471 -24.42 -63.51 -88.73
CA SER A 471 -25.67 -64.12 -89.23
C SER A 471 -26.03 -63.52 -90.60
N ARG A 472 -26.55 -64.35 -91.51
CA ARG A 472 -27.06 -63.94 -92.84
C ARG A 472 -28.47 -63.33 -92.70
N SER A 473 -28.78 -62.43 -93.66
CA SER A 473 -30.05 -61.80 -94.07
C SER A 473 -30.63 -60.58 -93.32
N GLU A 474 -30.44 -59.43 -93.98
CA GLU A 474 -31.23 -58.17 -94.16
C GLU A 474 -31.77 -57.28 -93.01
N PRO A 475 -31.87 -55.94 -93.26
CA PRO A 475 -31.80 -54.91 -92.22
C PRO A 475 -33.17 -54.32 -91.84
N ALA A 476 -33.40 -54.12 -90.54
CA ALA A 476 -34.59 -53.43 -90.04
C ALA A 476 -34.35 -51.91 -89.92
N ARG A 477 -35.22 -51.17 -90.60
CA ARG A 477 -35.36 -49.70 -90.63
C ARG A 477 -35.52 -49.06 -89.24
N LYS A 478 -35.16 -47.77 -89.18
CA LYS A 478 -35.38 -46.77 -88.11
C LYS A 478 -36.68 -46.97 -87.30
N ARG A 479 -36.59 -46.87 -85.97
CA ARG A 479 -37.59 -46.19 -85.13
C ARG A 479 -36.92 -45.38 -84.01
N MET A 480 -37.45 -44.18 -83.85
CA MET A 480 -36.96 -43.07 -83.03
C MET A 480 -37.71 -43.03 -81.68
N ARG A 481 -37.00 -42.61 -80.61
CA ARG A 481 -37.47 -42.14 -79.28
C ARG A 481 -38.27 -43.17 -78.45
N VAL A 482 -38.15 -43.24 -77.12
CA VAL A 482 -38.48 -42.20 -76.13
C VAL A 482 -37.70 -42.48 -74.83
N GLU A 483 -37.20 -41.42 -74.19
CA GLU A 483 -36.76 -41.47 -72.79
C GLU A 483 -37.95 -41.77 -71.88
N SER A 484 -37.89 -42.85 -71.12
CA SER A 484 -38.64 -42.91 -69.86
C SER A 484 -37.86 -43.75 -68.84
N ALA A 485 -37.47 -43.04 -67.79
CA ALA A 485 -36.90 -43.59 -66.58
C ALA A 485 -37.82 -44.67 -65.99
N SER A 486 -37.29 -45.87 -65.78
CA SER A 486 -37.70 -46.70 -64.65
C SER A 486 -36.66 -47.77 -64.35
N GLN A 487 -36.36 -47.85 -63.06
CA GLN A 487 -35.40 -48.76 -62.45
C GLN A 487 -35.86 -50.22 -62.59
N SER A 488 -35.06 -51.03 -63.26
CA SER A 488 -34.41 -52.23 -62.70
C SER A 488 -33.88 -53.09 -63.87
N ARG A 489 -32.55 -53.19 -63.98
CA ARG A 489 -31.92 -54.17 -64.88
C ARG A 489 -32.04 -55.55 -64.25
N ALA A 490 -33.13 -56.27 -64.51
CA ALA A 490 -33.13 -57.72 -64.46
C ALA A 490 -33.09 -58.22 -65.90
N ARG A 491 -31.90 -58.55 -66.41
CA ARG A 491 -31.78 -59.35 -67.64
C ARG A 491 -31.92 -60.82 -67.27
N SER A 492 -32.94 -61.45 -67.85
CA SER A 492 -33.06 -62.89 -68.12
C SER A 492 -32.67 -63.84 -66.98
N VAL A 493 -33.62 -64.12 -66.09
CA VAL A 493 -33.64 -65.35 -65.31
C VAL A 493 -35.03 -65.97 -65.50
N SER A 494 -35.11 -67.26 -65.78
CA SER A 494 -36.34 -68.03 -66.09
C SER A 494 -37.35 -68.13 -64.93
N ARG A 495 -37.22 -67.29 -63.90
CA ARG A 495 -38.14 -67.19 -62.77
C ARG A 495 -38.42 -65.72 -62.46
N PRO A 496 -39.69 -65.29 -62.34
CA PRO A 496 -40.00 -63.95 -61.89
C PRO A 496 -39.43 -63.72 -60.48
N PRO A 497 -39.03 -62.48 -60.13
CA PRO A 497 -38.63 -62.12 -58.78
C PRO A 497 -39.70 -62.51 -57.75
N ARG A 498 -39.28 -62.88 -56.54
CA ARG A 498 -40.18 -63.41 -55.50
C ARG A 498 -41.23 -62.40 -55.03
N ASP A 499 -40.97 -61.10 -55.18
CA ASP A 499 -41.91 -60.00 -54.92
C ASP A 499 -42.93 -59.77 -56.05
N GLU A 500 -42.77 -60.47 -57.18
CA GLU A 500 -43.65 -60.42 -58.35
C GLU A 500 -44.45 -61.73 -58.52
N MET A 501 -43.91 -62.86 -58.06
CA MET A 501 -44.62 -64.14 -58.00
C MET A 501 -45.82 -64.04 -57.05
N GLY A 502 -47.04 -64.16 -57.60
CA GLY A 502 -48.30 -64.11 -56.84
C GLY A 502 -49.02 -62.76 -56.89
N VAL A 503 -48.51 -61.77 -57.62
CA VAL A 503 -49.17 -60.48 -57.82
C VAL A 503 -49.78 -60.41 -59.23
N LYS A 504 -51.10 -60.22 -59.31
CA LYS A 504 -51.85 -60.34 -60.58
C LYS A 504 -51.48 -59.28 -61.62
N ASN A 505 -51.40 -58.00 -61.21
CA ASN A 505 -51.21 -56.85 -62.09
C ASN A 505 -50.14 -55.87 -61.57
N VAL A 506 -49.54 -55.07 -62.46
CA VAL A 506 -48.49 -54.09 -62.13
C VAL A 506 -48.98 -53.00 -61.15
N GLU A 507 -50.24 -52.59 -61.22
CA GLU A 507 -50.83 -51.65 -60.26
C GLU A 507 -50.85 -52.21 -58.83
N MET A 508 -51.20 -53.49 -58.68
CA MET A 508 -51.20 -54.18 -57.39
C MET A 508 -49.78 -54.29 -56.82
N LYS A 509 -48.78 -54.50 -57.67
CA LYS A 509 -47.36 -54.48 -57.30
C LYS A 509 -46.91 -53.11 -56.79
N MET A 510 -47.29 -52.02 -57.46
CA MET A 510 -47.00 -50.67 -56.98
C MET A 510 -47.71 -50.38 -55.65
N LYS A 511 -48.97 -50.82 -55.51
CA LYS A 511 -49.73 -50.68 -54.25
C LYS A 511 -49.06 -51.45 -53.11
N LEU A 512 -48.61 -52.68 -53.33
CA LEU A 512 -47.89 -53.49 -52.34
C LEU A 512 -46.54 -52.88 -51.96
N LYS A 513 -45.75 -52.37 -52.92
CA LYS A 513 -44.50 -51.64 -52.63
C LYS A 513 -44.75 -50.38 -51.79
N ASN A 514 -45.81 -49.64 -52.08
CA ASN A 514 -46.19 -48.47 -51.31
C ASN A 514 -46.66 -48.84 -49.89
N ILE A 515 -47.40 -49.94 -49.74
CA ILE A 515 -47.79 -50.48 -48.43
C ILE A 515 -46.55 -50.90 -47.64
N ALA A 516 -45.61 -51.63 -48.25
CA ALA A 516 -44.35 -52.04 -47.63
C ALA A 516 -43.49 -50.83 -47.20
N HIS A 517 -43.36 -49.82 -48.05
CA HIS A 517 -42.67 -48.57 -47.68
C HIS A 517 -43.36 -47.85 -46.52
N LYS A 518 -44.70 -47.79 -46.50
CA LYS A 518 -45.46 -47.18 -45.39
C LYS A 518 -45.31 -47.97 -44.09
N THR A 519 -45.35 -49.30 -44.13
CA THR A 519 -45.18 -50.14 -42.94
C THR A 519 -43.75 -50.05 -42.39
N GLN A 520 -42.74 -50.10 -43.26
CA GLN A 520 -41.33 -49.93 -42.88
C GLN A 520 -41.07 -48.52 -42.30
N LYS A 521 -41.59 -47.47 -42.93
CA LYS A 521 -41.45 -46.09 -42.42
C LYS A 521 -42.06 -45.94 -41.02
N LYS A 522 -43.23 -46.54 -40.78
CA LYS A 522 -43.94 -46.46 -39.50
C LYS A 522 -43.25 -47.22 -38.36
N LYS A 523 -42.67 -48.40 -38.64
CA LYS A 523 -42.07 -49.27 -37.60
C LYS A 523 -40.56 -49.10 -37.43
N ILE A 524 -39.83 -48.94 -38.54
CA ILE A 524 -38.36 -48.98 -38.59
C ILE A 524 -37.82 -47.54 -38.58
N ALA A 525 -38.19 -46.74 -39.59
CA ALA A 525 -37.62 -45.42 -39.77
C ALA A 525 -37.98 -44.48 -38.62
N LYS A 526 -39.21 -44.52 -38.11
CA LYS A 526 -39.62 -43.71 -36.94
C LYS A 526 -38.79 -44.01 -35.67
N LYS A 527 -38.31 -45.25 -35.52
CA LYS A 527 -37.49 -45.68 -34.37
C LYS A 527 -35.98 -45.65 -34.66
N GLY A 528 -35.57 -45.24 -35.87
CA GLY A 528 -34.16 -45.23 -36.29
C GLY A 528 -33.51 -46.63 -36.36
N LEU A 529 -34.31 -47.69 -36.53
CA LEU A 529 -33.79 -49.06 -36.63
C LEU A 529 -33.05 -49.27 -37.96
N LYS A 530 -31.99 -50.08 -37.98
CA LYS A 530 -31.19 -50.32 -39.20
C LYS A 530 -31.94 -51.17 -40.25
N GLY A 531 -32.98 -51.88 -39.86
CA GLY A 531 -33.82 -52.70 -40.73
C GLY A 531 -34.80 -53.57 -39.92
N GLU A 532 -35.56 -54.44 -40.60
CA GLU A 532 -36.53 -55.34 -39.95
C GLU A 532 -35.87 -56.38 -39.02
N GLY A 533 -34.61 -56.74 -39.30
CA GLY A 533 -33.82 -57.66 -38.48
C GLY A 533 -33.24 -57.03 -37.20
N ASP A 534 -33.25 -55.70 -37.08
CA ASP A 534 -32.69 -54.97 -35.94
C ASP A 534 -33.71 -54.88 -34.80
N ARG A 535 -33.61 -55.84 -33.87
CA ARG A 535 -34.48 -55.99 -32.70
C ARG A 535 -33.72 -55.77 -31.39
N PHE A 536 -32.60 -55.06 -31.43
CA PHE A 536 -31.79 -54.81 -30.24
C PHE A 536 -32.55 -53.93 -29.22
N ILE A 537 -32.67 -54.42 -27.99
CA ILE A 537 -33.27 -53.68 -26.88
C ILE A 537 -32.14 -53.14 -26.00
N GLY A 538 -31.85 -51.85 -26.14
CA GLY A 538 -30.90 -51.17 -25.27
C GLY A 538 -31.43 -51.05 -23.83
N THR A 539 -30.60 -51.39 -22.85
CA THR A 539 -30.90 -51.20 -21.42
C THR A 539 -30.84 -49.72 -21.05
N LYS A 540 -31.99 -49.04 -21.04
CA LYS A 540 -32.09 -47.59 -20.78
C LYS A 540 -31.59 -47.17 -19.39
N MET A 541 -31.78 -48.02 -18.39
CA MET A 541 -31.30 -47.81 -17.02
C MET A 541 -30.37 -48.94 -16.61
N PRO A 542 -29.08 -48.89 -16.97
CA PRO A 542 -28.13 -49.91 -16.56
C PRO A 542 -27.98 -49.89 -15.04
N LYS A 543 -28.15 -51.04 -14.40
CA LYS A 543 -28.16 -51.16 -12.93
C LYS A 543 -26.93 -50.54 -12.27
N HIS A 544 -25.74 -50.69 -12.86
CA HIS A 544 -24.49 -50.13 -12.35
C HIS A 544 -24.40 -48.59 -12.43
N LEU A 545 -25.29 -47.91 -13.16
CA LEU A 545 -25.44 -46.44 -13.18
C LEU A 545 -26.41 -45.94 -12.11
N PHE A 546 -27.51 -46.66 -11.89
CA PHE A 546 -28.65 -46.17 -11.09
C PHE A 546 -28.84 -46.89 -9.76
N SER A 547 -28.02 -47.90 -9.45
CA SER A 547 -28.07 -48.68 -8.22
C SER A 547 -26.75 -48.57 -7.46
N GLY A 548 -26.85 -48.47 -6.13
CA GLY A 548 -25.74 -48.20 -5.22
C GLY A 548 -25.59 -46.71 -4.90
N LYS A 549 -25.03 -46.41 -3.72
CA LYS A 549 -24.62 -45.05 -3.33
C LYS A 549 -23.10 -45.04 -3.17
N ARG A 550 -22.46 -43.93 -3.52
CA ARG A 550 -21.01 -43.78 -3.37
C ARG A 550 -20.66 -43.70 -1.88
N GLY A 551 -20.02 -44.76 -1.36
CA GLY A 551 -19.44 -44.77 -0.02
C GLY A 551 -18.07 -44.08 0.03
N ILE A 552 -17.48 -44.00 1.23
CA ILE A 552 -16.09 -43.57 1.41
C ILE A 552 -15.19 -44.79 1.19
N GLY A 553 -14.42 -44.81 0.10
CA GLY A 553 -13.57 -45.93 -0.30
C GLY A 553 -13.39 -46.03 -1.81
N LYS A 554 -13.11 -47.25 -2.31
CA LYS A 554 -12.94 -47.51 -3.76
C LYS A 554 -14.24 -47.24 -4.52
N THR A 555 -14.15 -46.45 -5.58
CA THR A 555 -15.28 -46.12 -6.45
C THR A 555 -15.41 -47.11 -7.61
N SER A 556 -16.64 -47.33 -8.06
CA SER A 556 -16.98 -48.25 -9.16
C SER A 556 -16.71 -47.68 -10.56
N ARG A 557 -16.31 -46.41 -10.63
CA ARG A 557 -15.79 -45.74 -11.83
C ARG A 557 -14.58 -44.90 -11.44
N ARG A 558 -13.65 -44.75 -12.39
CA ARG A 558 -12.44 -43.93 -12.24
C ARG A 558 -12.79 -42.45 -12.17
#